data_AF-A0A6M3IWC1-F1
#
_entry.id   AF-A0A6M3IWC1-F1
#
_cell.length_a   1.000
_cell.length_b   1.000
_cell.length_c   1.000
_cell.angle_alpha   90.00
_cell.angle_beta   90.00
_cell.angle_gamma   90.00
#
_symmetry.space_group_name_H-M   'P 1'
#
loop_
_entity.id
_entity.type
_entity.pdbx_description
1 polymer ?
#
loop_
_entity_poly.entity_id
_entity_poly.type
_entity_poly.pdbx_seq_one_letter_code
_entity_poly.pdbx_strand_id
1 'polypeptide(L)'
;MVETWDVTSPAGTQAVSLGDDRIRELKRALVERLTVDHQIVTDETGLTNIGYHKQITLIEAANIGAGATGIPILGAQTVSGKPELTFTSEDDSDVQMTDSDTTLGCKILGDNVRLKNNTNLTAKNAAGAAAVNILKVNASDIIELASFPITPSAAPDADYEVANKKYVDDQAVSTLQVVGTSDITPASTSYVDMTNMSLTLTGAGVYIFTFDAPIKISSASAATVSIALDIDGADVVERVYGGHSINGENPVGKVCTHISWVVTITTETTAKIQWKYGVGDCNQYGSESKRVFSFMKIG
;
A
#
# COMPACT_ATOMS: atom_id res chain seq x y z
N MET A 1 -37.26 -2.65 57.40
CA MET A 1 -36.65 -3.58 58.38
C MET A 1 -35.30 -3.98 57.80
N VAL A 2 -34.25 -4.01 58.61
CA VAL A 2 -32.98 -4.61 58.20
C VAL A 2 -33.18 -6.12 58.31
N GLU A 3 -33.07 -6.83 57.19
CA GLU A 3 -33.06 -8.29 57.21
C GLU A 3 -31.64 -8.72 57.58
N THR A 4 -31.49 -9.30 58.77
CA THR A 4 -30.21 -9.83 59.25
C THR A 4 -30.26 -11.33 59.10
N TRP A 5 -29.40 -11.91 58.26
CA TRP A 5 -29.27 -13.36 58.13
C TRP A 5 -28.53 -13.93 59.35
N ASP A 6 -29.25 -13.98 60.47
CA ASP A 6 -28.75 -14.52 61.71
C ASP A 6 -28.86 -16.04 61.71
N VAL A 7 -27.72 -16.70 61.50
CA VAL A 7 -27.56 -18.17 61.55
C VAL A 7 -27.66 -18.71 62.97
N THR A 8 -27.60 -17.85 63.99
CA THR A 8 -27.77 -18.22 65.40
C THR A 8 -29.22 -18.15 65.85
N SER A 9 -30.10 -17.52 65.05
CA SER A 9 -31.52 -17.34 65.34
C SER A 9 -32.44 -18.29 64.53
N PRO A 10 -33.53 -18.83 65.11
CA PRO A 10 -33.93 -18.67 66.51
C PRO A 10 -32.88 -19.23 67.47
N ALA A 11 -32.63 -18.49 68.56
CA ALA A 11 -31.61 -18.80 69.56
C ALA A 11 -31.88 -20.20 70.12
N GLY A 12 -31.08 -21.19 69.71
CA GLY A 12 -31.47 -22.57 69.92
C GLY A 12 -31.01 -23.16 71.26
N THR A 13 -31.95 -23.71 72.02
CA THR A 13 -31.76 -24.65 73.15
C THR A 13 -32.89 -25.69 73.25
N GLN A 14 -33.67 -25.84 72.18
CA GLN A 14 -34.60 -26.92 71.90
C GLN A 14 -34.08 -28.29 72.50
N ALA A 15 -34.82 -29.22 73.17
CA ALA A 15 -35.97 -30.04 72.70
C ALA A 15 -37.03 -29.17 72.08
N VAL A 16 -36.76 -28.77 70.87
CA VAL A 16 -36.34 -29.47 69.67
C VAL A 16 -37.61 -29.79 68.94
N SER A 17 -38.17 -30.98 69.17
CA SER A 17 -39.37 -31.51 68.52
C SER A 17 -39.54 -31.29 67.01
N LEU A 18 -38.69 -30.54 66.32
CA LEU A 18 -37.48 -31.02 65.65
C LEU A 18 -36.92 -29.88 64.76
N GLY A 19 -37.21 -28.62 65.09
CA GLY A 19 -37.34 -27.56 64.10
C GLY A 19 -36.21 -26.55 64.08
N ASP A 20 -35.83 -25.94 65.19
CA ASP A 20 -34.89 -24.82 65.24
C ASP A 20 -33.46 -25.23 64.88
N ASP A 21 -32.98 -26.37 65.35
CA ASP A 21 -31.65 -26.89 65.06
C ASP A 21 -31.58 -27.25 63.59
N ARG A 22 -32.66 -27.83 63.06
CA ARG A 22 -32.83 -28.10 61.63
C ARG A 22 -32.93 -26.81 60.81
N ILE A 23 -33.56 -25.76 61.33
CA ILE A 23 -33.63 -24.44 60.67
C ILE A 23 -32.26 -23.77 60.68
N ARG A 24 -31.50 -23.82 61.78
CA ARG A 24 -30.13 -23.29 61.85
C ARG A 24 -29.16 -24.09 61.00
N GLU A 25 -29.30 -25.42 60.98
CA GLU A 25 -28.56 -26.32 60.09
C GLU A 25 -28.86 -26.01 58.63
N LEU A 26 -30.14 -25.83 58.26
CA LEU A 26 -30.55 -25.42 56.93
C LEU A 26 -29.99 -24.04 56.57
N LYS A 27 -30.10 -23.04 57.45
CA LYS A 27 -29.55 -21.70 57.24
C LYS A 27 -28.04 -21.75 57.03
N ARG A 28 -27.32 -22.55 57.82
CA ARG A 28 -25.87 -22.74 57.68
C ARG A 28 -25.53 -23.43 56.36
N ALA A 29 -26.24 -24.49 56.01
CA ALA A 29 -26.03 -25.22 54.76
C ALA A 29 -26.33 -24.37 53.53
N LEU A 30 -27.34 -23.49 53.61
CA LEU A 30 -27.64 -22.50 52.55
C LEU A 30 -26.51 -21.49 52.43
N VAL A 31 -26.04 -20.90 53.54
CA VAL A 31 -24.92 -19.96 53.52
C VAL A 31 -23.66 -20.63 52.97
N GLU A 32 -23.33 -21.83 53.42
CA GLU A 32 -22.14 -22.57 52.97
C GLU A 32 -22.17 -22.82 51.45
N ARG A 33 -23.32 -23.23 50.91
CA ARG A 33 -23.47 -23.51 49.48
C ARG A 33 -23.54 -22.24 48.64
N LEU A 34 -24.33 -21.26 49.06
CA LEU A 34 -24.56 -20.04 48.28
C LEU A 34 -23.40 -19.04 48.41
N THR A 35 -22.59 -19.08 49.47
CA THR A 35 -21.41 -18.19 49.58
C THR A 35 -20.33 -18.51 48.54
N VAL A 36 -20.39 -19.72 47.93
CA VAL A 36 -19.48 -20.11 46.84
C VAL A 36 -19.57 -19.11 45.69
N ASP A 37 -20.78 -18.70 45.31
CA ASP A 37 -21.02 -17.88 44.12
C ASP A 37 -21.78 -16.58 44.40
N HIS A 38 -22.43 -16.41 45.56
CA HIS A 38 -23.17 -15.20 45.94
C HIS A 38 -22.50 -14.35 47.03
N GLN A 39 -22.89 -13.08 47.10
CA GLN A 39 -22.64 -12.24 48.26
C GLN A 39 -23.70 -12.46 49.34
N ILE A 40 -23.34 -13.25 50.35
CA ILE A 40 -24.12 -13.45 51.59
C ILE A 40 -23.25 -13.06 52.78
N VAL A 41 -23.80 -12.26 53.68
CA VAL A 41 -23.15 -11.81 54.92
C VAL A 41 -24.16 -11.83 56.06
N THR A 42 -23.65 -11.82 57.30
CA THR A 42 -24.51 -11.83 58.50
C THR A 42 -25.26 -10.53 58.72
N ASP A 43 -24.72 -9.40 58.25
CA ASP A 43 -25.37 -8.08 58.31
C ASP A 43 -25.34 -7.42 56.93
N GLU A 44 -26.53 -7.22 56.37
CA GLU A 44 -26.73 -6.65 55.04
C GLU A 44 -26.80 -5.12 55.05
N THR A 45 -26.72 -4.50 56.23
CA THR A 45 -26.86 -3.05 56.38
C THR A 45 -25.83 -2.29 55.54
N GLY A 46 -26.33 -1.46 54.63
CA GLY A 46 -25.50 -0.60 53.78
C GLY A 46 -24.83 -1.32 52.59
N LEU A 47 -25.14 -2.60 52.36
CA LEU A 47 -24.63 -3.34 51.20
C LEU A 47 -25.65 -3.28 50.05
N THR A 48 -25.18 -2.89 48.87
CA THR A 48 -26.03 -2.70 47.67
C THR A 48 -26.13 -3.95 46.78
N ASN A 49 -25.24 -4.92 46.99
CA ASN A 49 -25.05 -6.06 46.08
C ASN A 49 -25.41 -7.41 46.73
N ILE A 50 -26.25 -7.39 47.77
CA ILE A 50 -26.74 -8.61 48.40
C ILE A 50 -27.55 -9.41 47.37
N GLY A 51 -27.30 -10.72 47.32
CA GLY A 51 -27.94 -11.62 46.36
C GLY A 51 -27.34 -11.58 44.95
N TYR A 52 -26.30 -10.77 44.70
CA TYR A 52 -25.60 -10.77 43.43
C TYR A 52 -24.60 -11.93 43.40
N HIS A 53 -24.35 -12.47 42.21
CA HIS A 53 -23.25 -13.39 42.01
C HIS A 53 -21.90 -12.65 42.09
N LYS A 54 -21.01 -13.09 42.98
CA LYS A 54 -19.59 -12.70 43.01
C LYS A 54 -18.81 -13.35 41.88
N GLN A 55 -19.16 -14.59 41.58
CA GLN A 55 -18.64 -15.39 40.49
C GLN A 55 -19.76 -16.31 40.00
N ILE A 56 -19.70 -16.74 38.75
CA ILE A 56 -20.60 -17.76 38.22
C ILE A 56 -19.75 -18.98 37.89
N THR A 57 -19.92 -20.05 38.65
CA THR A 57 -19.22 -21.32 38.39
C THR A 57 -20.16 -22.23 37.60
N LEU A 58 -19.81 -22.50 36.35
CA LEU A 58 -20.56 -23.37 35.45
C LEU A 58 -19.94 -24.76 35.45
N ILE A 59 -20.78 -25.79 35.44
CA ILE A 59 -20.33 -27.18 35.27
C ILE A 59 -20.16 -27.41 33.77
N GLU A 60 -18.97 -27.85 33.37
CA GLU A 60 -18.67 -28.19 31.97
C GLU A 60 -19.51 -29.38 31.48
N ALA A 61 -20.01 -29.27 30.25
CA ALA A 61 -20.56 -30.38 29.48
C ALA A 61 -19.85 -30.48 28.12
N ALA A 62 -19.81 -31.68 27.55
CA ALA A 62 -19.28 -31.86 26.18
C ALA A 62 -20.06 -31.05 25.14
N ASN A 63 -21.38 -30.93 25.36
CA ASN A 63 -22.30 -30.06 24.66
C ASN A 63 -23.36 -29.61 25.68
N ILE A 64 -23.65 -28.31 25.79
CA ILE A 64 -24.69 -27.80 26.71
C ILE A 64 -26.11 -28.02 26.19
N GLY A 65 -26.24 -28.41 24.92
CA GLY A 65 -27.47 -28.78 24.22
C GLY A 65 -28.23 -27.60 23.65
N ALA A 66 -29.23 -27.90 22.83
CA ALA A 66 -30.11 -26.90 22.26
C ALA A 66 -31.04 -26.27 23.33
N GLY A 67 -31.22 -24.96 23.24
CA GLY A 67 -32.24 -24.26 24.04
C GLY A 67 -33.65 -24.70 23.68
N ALA A 68 -34.60 -24.50 24.60
CA ALA A 68 -36.02 -24.58 24.23
C ALA A 68 -36.44 -23.29 23.50
N THR A 69 -37.57 -23.32 22.79
CA THR A 69 -38.09 -22.13 22.10
C THR A 69 -38.23 -20.94 23.04
N GLY A 70 -37.55 -19.83 22.74
CA GLY A 70 -37.48 -18.61 23.53
C GLY A 70 -36.60 -18.70 24.79
N ILE A 71 -35.87 -19.79 25.00
CA ILE A 71 -35.07 -20.06 26.20
C ILE A 71 -33.67 -20.52 25.77
N PRO A 72 -32.78 -19.58 25.37
CA PRO A 72 -31.41 -19.91 25.07
C PRO A 72 -30.63 -20.29 26.34
N ILE A 73 -29.50 -20.96 26.17
CA ILE A 73 -28.66 -21.44 27.26
C ILE A 73 -27.33 -20.68 27.24
N LEU A 74 -26.88 -20.22 28.41
CA LEU A 74 -25.51 -19.76 28.64
C LEU A 74 -24.83 -20.79 29.56
N GLY A 75 -23.77 -21.44 29.08
CA GLY A 75 -23.15 -22.56 29.78
C GLY A 75 -21.66 -22.72 29.48
N ALA A 76 -21.02 -23.71 30.10
CA ALA A 76 -19.65 -24.11 29.81
C ALA A 76 -19.65 -25.37 28.94
N GLN A 77 -19.08 -25.27 27.74
CA GLN A 77 -18.99 -26.34 26.76
C GLN A 77 -17.54 -26.75 26.50
N THR A 78 -17.25 -28.04 26.34
CA THR A 78 -15.92 -28.48 25.91
C THR A 78 -15.66 -28.08 24.47
N VAL A 79 -14.71 -27.17 24.25
CA VAL A 79 -14.20 -26.82 22.92
C VAL A 79 -12.71 -27.11 22.88
N SER A 80 -12.28 -27.97 21.95
CA SER A 80 -10.87 -28.39 21.82
C SER A 80 -10.24 -28.91 23.14
N GLY A 81 -11.05 -29.57 23.98
CA GLY A 81 -10.60 -30.18 25.24
C GLY A 81 -10.48 -29.23 26.43
N LYS A 82 -11.03 -28.01 26.33
CA LYS A 82 -11.12 -27.05 27.43
C LYS A 82 -12.57 -26.56 27.59
N PRO A 83 -13.01 -26.22 28.82
CA PRO A 83 -14.31 -25.59 29.03
C PRO A 83 -14.31 -24.15 28.54
N GLU A 84 -15.25 -23.81 27.67
CA GLU A 84 -15.45 -22.47 27.12
C GLU A 84 -16.88 -21.98 27.39
N LEU A 85 -17.01 -20.69 27.72
CA LEU A 85 -18.31 -20.05 27.86
C LEU A 85 -18.99 -20.01 26.48
N THR A 86 -20.17 -20.60 26.38
CA THR A 86 -20.91 -20.74 25.13
C THR A 86 -22.35 -20.32 25.33
N PHE A 87 -22.87 -19.56 24.38
CA PHE A 87 -24.29 -19.25 24.26
C PHE A 87 -24.89 -20.13 23.15
N THR A 88 -25.94 -20.88 23.46
CA THR A 88 -26.63 -21.75 22.49
C THR A 88 -28.07 -21.31 22.34
N SER A 89 -28.52 -21.14 21.08
CA SER A 89 -29.91 -20.80 20.76
C SER A 89 -30.83 -22.03 20.76
N GLU A 90 -32.12 -21.81 20.46
CA GLU A 90 -33.09 -22.89 20.25
C GLU A 90 -32.80 -23.77 19.02
N ASP A 91 -31.95 -23.28 18.08
CA ASP A 91 -31.54 -23.98 16.86
C ASP A 91 -30.18 -24.69 17.00
N ASP A 92 -29.70 -24.92 18.24
CA ASP A 92 -28.38 -25.51 18.53
C ASP A 92 -27.22 -24.74 17.87
N SER A 93 -27.41 -23.42 17.67
CA SER A 93 -26.40 -22.55 17.09
C SER A 93 -25.50 -22.00 18.20
N ASP A 94 -24.36 -22.65 18.38
CA ASP A 94 -23.38 -22.31 19.41
C ASP A 94 -22.57 -21.07 19.05
N VAL A 95 -22.58 -20.08 19.94
CA VAL A 95 -21.70 -18.91 19.93
C VAL A 95 -20.73 -19.05 21.09
N GLN A 96 -19.52 -19.50 20.75
CA GLN A 96 -18.40 -19.53 21.69
C GLN A 96 -18.02 -18.10 22.08
N MET A 97 -18.18 -17.78 23.36
CA MET A 97 -17.90 -16.45 23.90
C MET A 97 -16.50 -16.32 24.48
N THR A 98 -15.81 -17.40 24.83
CA THR A 98 -14.39 -17.37 25.27
C THR A 98 -13.52 -18.23 24.37
N ASP A 99 -12.23 -17.91 24.23
CA ASP A 99 -11.25 -18.78 23.60
C ASP A 99 -10.34 -19.48 24.63
N SER A 100 -9.65 -20.54 24.15
CA SER A 100 -8.75 -21.41 24.91
C SER A 100 -7.64 -20.71 25.69
N ASP A 101 -7.47 -19.41 25.45
CA ASP A 101 -6.44 -18.54 25.99
C ASP A 101 -7.05 -17.46 26.92
N THR A 102 -8.25 -17.72 27.46
CA THR A 102 -8.94 -16.98 28.54
C THR A 102 -9.58 -15.64 28.14
N THR A 103 -9.77 -15.37 26.85
CA THR A 103 -10.34 -14.08 26.41
C THR A 103 -11.73 -14.22 25.82
N LEU A 104 -12.60 -13.24 26.08
CA LEU A 104 -13.90 -13.18 25.40
C LEU A 104 -13.66 -13.00 23.88
N GLY A 105 -14.22 -13.91 23.07
CA GLY A 105 -13.93 -14.21 21.65
C GLY A 105 -14.18 -13.10 20.63
N CYS A 106 -14.46 -11.88 21.09
CA CYS A 106 -14.42 -10.65 20.31
C CYS A 106 -13.69 -9.60 21.15
N LYS A 107 -12.37 -9.53 21.05
CA LYS A 107 -11.60 -8.43 21.63
C LYS A 107 -11.63 -7.24 20.69
N ILE A 108 -12.68 -6.43 20.81
CA ILE A 108 -12.48 -4.97 20.81
C ILE A 108 -11.89 -4.65 22.19
N LEU A 109 -10.56 -4.69 22.30
CA LEU A 109 -9.83 -4.31 23.51
C LEU A 109 -9.68 -2.80 23.56
N GLY A 110 -10.63 -2.11 24.18
CA GLY A 110 -10.63 -0.65 24.14
C GLY A 110 -10.65 -0.17 22.69
N ASP A 111 -9.58 0.49 22.25
CA ASP A 111 -9.47 1.04 20.90
C ASP A 111 -8.92 0.04 19.85
N ASN A 112 -8.55 -1.18 20.24
CA ASN A 112 -7.88 -2.15 19.35
C ASN A 112 -8.76 -3.38 19.01
N VAL A 113 -8.79 -3.77 17.73
CA VAL A 113 -9.37 -5.03 17.27
C VAL A 113 -8.28 -6.10 17.20
N ARG A 114 -8.40 -7.19 17.97
CA ARG A 114 -7.48 -8.34 17.86
C ARG A 114 -7.97 -9.32 16.79
N LEU A 115 -7.09 -9.67 15.86
CA LEU A 115 -7.32 -10.69 14.84
C LEU A 115 -6.45 -11.91 15.14
N LYS A 116 -6.97 -13.11 14.90
CA LYS A 116 -6.15 -14.33 14.90
C LYS A 116 -5.21 -14.31 13.69
N ASN A 117 -4.01 -14.88 13.83
CA ASN A 117 -3.06 -14.97 12.73
C ASN A 117 -3.71 -15.72 11.54
N ASN A 118 -3.46 -15.20 10.34
CA ASN A 118 -4.04 -15.64 9.06
C ASN A 118 -5.57 -15.59 8.98
N THR A 119 -6.25 -14.82 9.83
CA THR A 119 -7.69 -14.59 9.75
C THR A 119 -7.97 -13.17 9.25
N ASN A 120 -8.87 -13.04 8.27
CA ASN A 120 -9.25 -11.73 7.73
C ASN A 120 -10.26 -11.03 8.64
N LEU A 121 -10.05 -9.73 8.88
CA LEU A 121 -11.13 -8.82 9.20
C LEU A 121 -12.03 -8.71 7.96
N THR A 122 -13.26 -9.18 8.11
CA THR A 122 -14.21 -9.30 7.01
C THR A 122 -15.39 -8.37 7.26
N ALA A 123 -15.65 -7.45 6.34
CA ALA A 123 -16.90 -6.70 6.33
C ALA A 123 -17.94 -7.49 5.55
N LYS A 124 -19.14 -7.66 6.12
CA LYS A 124 -20.30 -8.23 5.43
C LYS A 124 -21.29 -7.11 5.12
N ASN A 125 -22.01 -7.23 4.02
CA ASN A 125 -23.16 -6.36 3.77
C ASN A 125 -24.30 -6.66 4.76
N ALA A 126 -25.27 -5.75 4.87
CA ALA A 126 -26.41 -5.92 5.79
C ALA A 126 -27.23 -7.20 5.53
N ALA A 127 -27.24 -7.69 4.28
CA ALA A 127 -27.89 -8.94 3.88
C ALA A 127 -27.06 -10.20 4.21
N GLY A 128 -25.81 -10.06 4.67
CA GLY A 128 -24.91 -11.16 5.02
C GLY A 128 -24.38 -12.01 3.85
N ALA A 129 -24.86 -11.78 2.63
CA ALA A 129 -24.56 -12.60 1.46
C ALA A 129 -23.22 -12.30 0.78
N ALA A 130 -22.67 -11.10 1.00
CA ALA A 130 -21.39 -10.68 0.43
C ALA A 130 -20.40 -10.30 1.54
N ALA A 131 -19.16 -10.75 1.40
CA ALA A 131 -18.08 -10.54 2.33
C ALA A 131 -16.87 -9.93 1.60
N VAL A 132 -16.28 -8.89 2.17
CA VAL A 132 -15.05 -8.27 1.71
C VAL A 132 -14.00 -8.42 2.78
N ASN A 133 -12.90 -9.09 2.44
CA ASN A 133 -11.73 -9.18 3.31
C ASN A 133 -10.98 -7.84 3.23
N ILE A 134 -10.72 -7.21 4.36
CA ILE A 134 -10.06 -5.90 4.41
C ILE A 134 -8.59 -6.08 4.74
N LEU A 135 -8.31 -6.64 5.91
CA LEU A 135 -6.97 -6.78 6.48
C LEU A 135 -6.84 -8.17 7.11
N LYS A 136 -5.61 -8.68 7.17
CA LYS A 136 -5.24 -9.82 8.04
C LYS A 136 -3.91 -9.55 8.70
N VAL A 137 -3.67 -10.22 9.82
CA VAL A 137 -2.35 -10.29 10.44
C VAL A 137 -1.77 -11.65 10.08
N ASN A 138 -0.60 -11.70 9.42
CA ASN A 138 0.00 -12.98 9.03
C ASN A 138 0.67 -13.67 10.23
N ALA A 139 1.25 -14.86 10.00
CA ALA A 139 1.91 -15.62 11.06
C ALA A 139 3.15 -14.92 11.68
N SER A 140 3.67 -13.89 11.03
CA SER A 140 4.80 -13.08 11.47
C SER A 140 4.36 -11.75 12.10
N ASP A 141 3.09 -11.63 12.47
CA ASP A 141 2.47 -10.43 13.05
C ASP A 141 2.57 -9.18 12.16
N ILE A 142 2.62 -9.38 10.84
CA ILE A 142 2.62 -8.30 9.84
C ILE A 142 1.19 -8.11 9.30
N ILE A 143 0.77 -6.85 9.21
CA ILE A 143 -0.49 -6.46 8.59
C ILE A 143 -0.38 -6.63 7.06
N GLU A 144 -1.29 -7.39 6.49
CA GLU A 144 -1.46 -7.55 5.05
C GLU A 144 -2.85 -7.04 4.63
N LEU A 145 -2.90 -6.25 3.55
CA LEU A 145 -4.15 -5.88 2.90
C LEU A 145 -4.64 -7.07 2.09
N ALA A 146 -5.88 -7.51 2.35
CA ALA A 146 -6.45 -8.67 1.65
C ALA A 146 -6.89 -8.33 0.22
N SER A 147 -7.20 -7.06 -0.05
CA SER A 147 -7.46 -6.54 -1.39
C SER A 147 -7.02 -5.08 -1.49
N PHE A 148 -6.38 -4.71 -2.59
CA PHE A 148 -6.13 -3.32 -2.91
C PHE A 148 -7.36 -2.69 -3.58
N PRO A 149 -7.71 -1.44 -3.25
CA PRO A 149 -8.72 -0.71 -4.00
C PRO A 149 -8.38 -0.67 -5.49
N ILE A 150 -9.40 -0.77 -6.35
CA ILE A 150 -9.25 -0.51 -7.78
C ILE A 150 -8.89 0.97 -7.92
N THR A 151 -7.76 1.27 -8.55
CA THR A 151 -7.36 2.66 -8.80
C THR A 151 -8.30 3.31 -9.83
N PRO A 152 -8.59 4.62 -9.72
CA PRO A 152 -9.44 5.32 -10.67
C PRO A 152 -8.91 5.20 -12.10
N SER A 153 -9.82 5.10 -13.07
CA SER A 153 -9.46 5.11 -14.49
C SER A 153 -9.04 6.49 -15.01
N ALA A 154 -9.39 7.55 -14.27
CA ALA A 154 -9.00 8.92 -14.59
C ALA A 154 -7.54 9.22 -14.19
N ALA A 155 -6.97 10.26 -14.79
CA ALA A 155 -5.71 10.83 -14.33
C ALA A 155 -5.91 11.49 -12.96
N PRO A 156 -4.91 11.44 -12.06
CA PRO A 156 -4.99 12.13 -10.78
C PRO A 156 -5.05 13.65 -10.99
N ASP A 157 -5.92 14.34 -10.26
CA ASP A 157 -6.08 15.81 -10.30
C ASP A 157 -5.50 16.54 -9.07
N ALA A 158 -5.07 15.78 -8.05
CA ALA A 158 -4.39 16.28 -6.86
C ALA A 158 -3.24 15.35 -6.40
N ASP A 159 -2.30 15.92 -5.64
CA ASP A 159 -1.06 15.24 -5.22
C ASP A 159 -1.28 14.02 -4.30
N TYR A 160 -2.42 13.95 -3.61
CA TYR A 160 -2.75 12.87 -2.67
C TYR A 160 -3.59 11.75 -3.31
N GLU A 161 -3.88 11.84 -4.62
CA GLU A 161 -4.62 10.81 -5.33
C GLU A 161 -3.71 9.64 -5.74
N VAL A 162 -4.29 8.44 -5.80
CA VAL A 162 -3.56 7.25 -6.27
C VAL A 162 -3.57 7.23 -7.79
N ALA A 163 -2.40 7.31 -8.42
CA ALA A 163 -2.25 7.19 -9.86
C ALA A 163 -2.41 5.74 -10.34
N ASN A 164 -3.14 5.52 -11.43
CA ASN A 164 -3.13 4.23 -12.13
C ASN A 164 -1.82 4.06 -12.94
N LYS A 165 -1.41 2.81 -13.19
CA LYS A 165 -0.15 2.51 -13.88
C LYS A 165 -0.08 3.13 -15.28
N LYS A 166 -1.21 3.14 -16.01
CA LYS A 166 -1.25 3.73 -17.37
C LYS A 166 -0.90 5.21 -17.33
N TYR A 167 -1.44 5.97 -16.38
CA TYR A 167 -1.09 7.37 -16.21
C TYR A 167 0.42 7.53 -15.98
N VAL A 168 1.00 6.74 -15.08
CA VAL A 168 2.45 6.79 -14.80
C VAL A 168 3.28 6.43 -16.03
N ASP A 169 2.88 5.39 -16.77
CA ASP A 169 3.57 4.97 -18.00
C ASP A 169 3.47 6.05 -19.09
N ASP A 170 2.30 6.64 -19.30
CA ASP A 170 2.09 7.71 -20.29
C ASP A 170 2.94 8.95 -19.95
N GLN A 171 3.08 9.29 -18.66
CA GLN A 171 3.97 10.36 -18.21
C GLN A 171 5.45 10.00 -18.37
N ALA A 172 5.84 8.75 -18.07
CA ALA A 172 7.22 8.28 -18.20
C ALA A 172 7.70 8.26 -19.67
N VAL A 173 6.79 7.97 -20.62
CA VAL A 173 7.04 7.93 -22.07
C VAL A 173 7.22 9.33 -22.70
N SER A 174 6.97 10.42 -21.95
CA SER A 174 7.35 11.78 -22.39
C SER A 174 8.86 11.98 -22.61
N THR A 175 9.70 11.03 -22.19
CA THR A 175 11.11 10.96 -22.57
C THR A 175 11.28 10.30 -23.95
N LEU A 176 11.07 11.09 -25.00
CA LEU A 176 11.28 10.69 -26.40
C LEU A 176 12.65 10.04 -26.63
N GLN A 177 12.62 8.79 -27.09
CA GLN A 177 13.81 8.00 -27.41
C GLN A 177 14.28 8.31 -28.83
N VAL A 178 15.45 8.91 -29.00
CA VAL A 178 16.12 8.98 -30.31
C VAL A 178 16.64 7.58 -30.64
N VAL A 179 16.07 6.93 -31.65
CA VAL A 179 16.49 5.60 -32.13
C VAL A 179 17.18 5.76 -33.49
N GLY A 180 18.46 5.42 -33.54
CA GLY A 180 19.22 5.24 -34.77
C GLY A 180 20.31 6.31 -34.99
N THR A 181 21.56 5.89 -34.92
CA THR A 181 22.67 6.60 -35.57
C THR A 181 23.44 5.57 -36.39
N SER A 182 23.19 5.52 -37.70
CA SER A 182 24.11 4.91 -38.65
C SER A 182 25.02 6.01 -39.20
N ASP A 183 26.31 5.72 -39.39
CA ASP A 183 27.30 6.64 -39.94
C ASP A 183 26.81 7.27 -41.27
N ILE A 184 27.04 8.57 -41.44
CA ILE A 184 26.67 9.30 -42.66
C ILE A 184 27.96 9.78 -43.34
N THR A 185 28.09 9.49 -44.63
CA THR A 185 29.18 9.99 -45.48
C THR A 185 28.63 11.05 -46.44
N PRO A 186 28.64 12.35 -46.09
CA PRO A 186 28.10 13.38 -46.97
C PRO A 186 29.13 13.79 -48.04
N ALA A 187 28.82 13.56 -49.31
CA ALA A 187 29.66 13.99 -50.46
C ALA A 187 29.17 15.31 -51.11
N SER A 188 28.31 16.07 -50.44
CA SER A 188 27.53 17.17 -51.02
C SER A 188 27.96 18.54 -50.50
N THR A 189 28.02 19.53 -51.40
CA THR A 189 28.19 20.96 -51.09
C THR A 189 26.90 21.64 -50.63
N SER A 190 25.78 20.91 -50.59
CA SER A 190 24.49 21.32 -50.03
C SER A 190 24.24 20.60 -48.68
N TYR A 191 23.38 21.18 -47.83
CA TYR A 191 22.93 20.50 -46.62
C TYR A 191 22.29 19.15 -46.98
N VAL A 192 22.70 18.08 -46.28
CA VAL A 192 22.08 16.77 -46.39
C VAL A 192 21.49 16.42 -45.02
N ASP A 193 20.22 16.01 -45.03
CA ASP A 193 19.56 15.43 -43.87
C ASP A 193 20.38 14.26 -43.35
N MET A 194 20.62 14.22 -42.03
CA MET A 194 21.12 13.00 -41.43
C MET A 194 20.09 11.90 -41.60
N THR A 195 20.44 10.83 -42.32
CA THR A 195 19.55 9.68 -42.54
C THR A 195 19.04 9.17 -41.19
N ASN A 196 17.71 9.18 -41.00
CA ASN A 196 17.00 8.76 -39.79
C ASN A 196 17.11 9.69 -38.55
N MET A 197 17.64 10.90 -38.67
CA MET A 197 17.60 11.87 -37.56
C MET A 197 16.59 12.99 -37.82
N SER A 198 15.32 12.67 -37.61
CA SER A 198 14.22 13.63 -37.54
C SER A 198 13.58 13.57 -36.16
N LEU A 199 13.31 14.72 -35.57
CA LEU A 199 12.56 14.83 -34.33
C LEU A 199 11.26 15.60 -34.59
N THR A 200 10.13 14.99 -34.26
CA THR A 200 8.85 15.69 -34.24
C THR A 200 8.67 16.34 -32.88
N LEU A 201 8.51 17.65 -32.87
CA LEU A 201 8.37 18.46 -31.67
C LEU A 201 6.90 18.80 -31.49
N THR A 202 6.29 18.20 -30.47
CA THR A 202 4.86 18.38 -30.19
C THR A 202 4.65 19.47 -29.16
N GLY A 203 3.79 20.44 -29.53
CA GLY A 203 3.42 21.56 -28.68
C GLY A 203 4.36 22.76 -28.73
N ALA A 204 3.85 23.92 -28.33
CA ALA A 204 4.66 25.12 -28.18
C ALA A 204 5.60 25.00 -26.95
N GLY A 205 6.79 25.59 -27.05
CA GLY A 205 7.75 25.63 -25.95
C GLY A 205 9.16 26.03 -26.36
N VAL A 206 10.04 26.09 -25.36
CA VAL A 206 11.49 26.27 -25.59
C VAL A 206 12.15 24.90 -25.55
N TYR A 207 12.93 24.60 -26.57
CA TYR A 207 13.66 23.34 -26.70
C TYR A 207 15.16 23.61 -26.71
N ILE A 208 15.91 22.83 -25.95
CA ILE A 208 17.37 22.77 -26.01
C ILE A 208 17.77 21.49 -26.73
N PHE A 209 18.62 21.63 -27.74
CA PHE A 209 19.23 20.53 -28.47
C PHE A 209 20.71 20.50 -28.17
N THR A 210 21.24 19.35 -27.78
CA THR A 210 22.63 19.24 -27.35
C THR A 210 23.29 18.01 -27.97
N PHE A 211 24.48 18.22 -28.55
CA PHE A 211 25.39 17.12 -28.84
C PHE A 211 26.28 16.87 -27.63
N ASP A 212 26.03 15.76 -26.93
CA ASP A 212 26.77 15.35 -25.73
C ASP A 212 28.07 14.59 -26.05
N ALA A 213 28.37 14.39 -27.34
CA ALA A 213 29.58 13.72 -27.80
C ALA A 213 30.44 14.65 -28.69
N PRO A 214 31.77 14.59 -28.53
CA PRO A 214 32.76 15.05 -29.50
C PRO A 214 32.38 14.82 -30.97
N ILE A 215 32.29 15.89 -31.75
CA ILE A 215 32.19 15.79 -33.20
C ILE A 215 33.62 15.73 -33.78
N LYS A 216 33.97 14.61 -34.41
CA LYS A 216 35.24 14.44 -35.12
C LYS A 216 35.04 14.73 -36.61
N ILE A 217 35.83 15.66 -37.12
CA ILE A 217 35.85 16.00 -38.55
C ILE A 217 37.19 15.54 -39.11
N SER A 218 37.17 14.64 -40.09
CA SER A 218 38.37 14.16 -40.78
C SER A 218 38.43 14.71 -42.19
N SER A 219 39.00 15.90 -42.34
CA SER A 219 39.14 16.56 -43.64
C SER A 219 40.56 16.44 -44.18
N ALA A 220 40.74 15.96 -45.41
CA ALA A 220 42.04 15.99 -46.10
C ALA A 220 42.43 17.41 -46.60
N SER A 221 41.53 18.38 -46.50
CA SER A 221 41.66 19.75 -46.98
C SER A 221 41.07 20.72 -45.95
N ALA A 222 41.45 21.99 -45.96
CA ALA A 222 40.87 23.04 -45.10
C ALA A 222 39.41 23.32 -45.50
N ALA A 223 38.51 22.40 -45.17
CA ALA A 223 37.09 22.50 -45.44
C ALA A 223 36.37 23.11 -44.23
N THR A 224 35.51 24.09 -44.48
CA THR A 224 34.56 24.56 -43.47
C THR A 224 33.45 23.53 -43.32
N VAL A 225 33.13 23.17 -42.08
CA VAL A 225 31.96 22.33 -41.74
C VAL A 225 30.90 23.26 -41.19
N SER A 226 29.66 23.08 -41.61
CA SER A 226 28.52 23.77 -41.01
C SER A 226 27.51 22.73 -40.57
N ILE A 227 27.05 22.87 -39.33
CA ILE A 227 25.98 22.05 -38.78
C ILE A 227 24.79 22.98 -38.66
N ALA A 228 23.66 22.55 -39.19
CA ALA A 228 22.42 23.29 -39.12
C ALA A 228 21.36 22.44 -38.43
N LEU A 229 20.56 23.11 -37.62
CA LEU A 229 19.27 22.60 -37.20
C LEU A 229 18.25 23.19 -38.16
N ASP A 230 17.69 22.37 -39.04
CA ASP A 230 16.61 22.76 -39.95
C ASP A 230 15.27 22.58 -39.24
N ILE A 231 14.51 23.66 -39.12
CA ILE A 231 13.22 23.68 -38.47
C ILE A 231 12.21 24.22 -39.48
N ASP A 232 11.31 23.36 -39.94
CA ASP A 232 10.30 23.68 -40.97
C ASP A 232 10.87 24.29 -42.27
N GLY A 233 12.08 23.89 -42.67
CA GLY A 233 12.75 24.41 -43.87
C GLY A 233 13.50 25.72 -43.65
N ALA A 234 13.61 26.19 -42.41
CA ALA A 234 14.45 27.32 -42.03
C ALA A 234 15.69 26.82 -41.27
N ASP A 235 16.86 26.96 -41.89
CA ASP A 235 18.13 26.57 -41.30
C ASP A 235 18.55 27.54 -40.17
N VAL A 236 18.57 27.06 -38.92
CA VAL A 236 19.33 27.69 -37.85
C VAL A 236 20.76 27.16 -37.92
N VAL A 237 21.60 27.90 -38.64
CA VAL A 237 22.99 27.50 -38.93
C VAL A 237 23.93 27.93 -37.81
N GLU A 238 24.59 26.97 -37.15
CA GLU A 238 25.80 27.26 -36.38
C GLU A 238 27.04 26.90 -37.21
N ARG A 239 27.79 27.93 -37.60
CA ARG A 239 29.00 27.76 -38.39
C ARG A 239 30.16 27.34 -37.48
N VAL A 240 30.47 26.05 -37.46
CA VAL A 240 31.65 25.52 -36.77
C VAL A 240 32.89 25.80 -37.61
N TYR A 241 33.66 26.83 -37.26
CA TYR A 241 34.89 27.18 -37.98
C TYR A 241 35.98 26.10 -37.79
N GLY A 242 36.14 25.24 -38.79
CA GLY A 242 37.31 24.40 -38.99
C GLY A 242 38.38 25.18 -39.75
N GLY A 243 39.41 25.67 -39.07
CA GLY A 243 40.54 26.33 -39.70
C GLY A 243 41.86 26.03 -39.00
N HIS A 244 42.51 24.93 -39.39
CA HIS A 244 43.97 24.89 -39.57
C HIS A 244 44.38 23.64 -40.35
N SER A 245 45.01 23.85 -41.50
CA SER A 245 45.81 22.84 -42.19
C SER A 245 47.02 22.54 -41.32
N ILE A 246 47.17 21.30 -40.84
CA ILE A 246 48.44 20.81 -40.29
C ILE A 246 48.94 19.73 -41.23
N ASN A 247 49.65 20.15 -42.28
CA ASN A 247 50.53 19.24 -42.99
C ASN A 247 51.69 18.91 -42.04
N GLY A 248 51.64 17.73 -41.43
CA GLY A 248 52.75 17.16 -40.65
C GLY A 248 52.33 16.72 -39.25
N GLU A 249 51.97 15.45 -39.13
CA GLU A 249 52.13 14.60 -37.93
C GLU A 249 51.78 15.21 -36.55
N ASN A 250 50.48 15.39 -36.24
CA ASN A 250 49.93 15.13 -34.90
C ASN A 250 48.38 15.09 -34.94
N PRO A 251 47.70 13.98 -34.56
CA PRO A 251 46.26 13.84 -34.72
C PRO A 251 45.52 14.40 -33.51
N VAL A 252 45.45 15.72 -33.36
CA VAL A 252 44.53 16.33 -32.39
C VAL A 252 43.81 17.50 -33.05
N GLY A 253 42.96 17.15 -34.03
CA GLY A 253 41.97 18.08 -34.58
C GLY A 253 41.07 18.60 -33.44
N LYS A 254 40.77 19.90 -33.47
CA LYS A 254 39.86 20.51 -32.49
C LYS A 254 38.55 19.74 -32.48
N VAL A 255 38.30 19.07 -31.37
CA VAL A 255 37.02 18.46 -31.05
C VAL A 255 36.09 19.59 -30.66
N CYS A 256 35.01 19.82 -31.41
CA CYS A 256 33.90 20.55 -30.85
C CYS A 256 33.24 19.61 -29.83
N THR A 257 33.49 19.84 -28.55
CA THR A 257 33.09 18.93 -27.46
C THR A 257 31.62 19.09 -27.09
N HIS A 258 31.00 20.20 -27.47
CA HIS A 258 29.63 20.52 -27.11
C HIS A 258 29.07 21.57 -28.07
N ILE A 259 27.93 21.26 -28.68
CA ILE A 259 27.12 22.22 -29.45
C ILE A 259 25.72 22.17 -28.88
N SER A 260 25.17 23.35 -28.56
CA SER A 260 23.83 23.47 -27.99
C SER A 260 23.05 24.58 -28.68
N TRP A 261 21.84 24.26 -29.15
CA TRP A 261 20.89 25.22 -29.70
C TRP A 261 19.72 25.40 -28.76
N VAL A 262 19.29 26.64 -28.58
CA VAL A 262 18.03 26.97 -27.90
C VAL A 262 17.07 27.48 -28.96
N VAL A 263 15.92 26.82 -29.10
CA VAL A 263 14.90 27.20 -30.09
C VAL A 263 13.56 27.36 -29.40
N THR A 264 12.84 28.42 -29.74
CA THR A 264 11.43 28.59 -29.36
C THR A 264 10.54 28.15 -30.51
N ILE A 265 9.60 27.26 -30.24
CA ILE A 265 8.66 26.74 -31.21
C ILE A 265 7.25 27.12 -30.79
N THR A 266 6.45 27.61 -31.74
CA THR A 266 5.09 28.12 -31.50
C THR A 266 3.99 27.15 -31.92
N THR A 267 4.30 26.17 -32.77
CA THR A 267 3.37 25.16 -33.30
C THR A 267 4.07 23.82 -33.44
N GLU A 268 3.32 22.72 -33.60
CA GLU A 268 3.94 21.43 -33.88
C GLU A 268 4.75 21.48 -35.18
N THR A 269 5.99 21.02 -35.11
CA THR A 269 7.03 21.26 -36.11
C THR A 269 7.97 20.07 -36.18
N THR A 270 8.52 19.78 -37.36
CA THR A 270 9.58 18.77 -37.50
C THR A 270 10.94 19.46 -37.53
N ALA A 271 11.81 19.11 -36.58
CA ALA A 271 13.20 19.50 -36.59
C ALA A 271 14.05 18.39 -37.21
N LYS A 272 14.90 18.76 -38.15
CA LYS A 272 15.88 17.89 -38.79
C LYS A 272 17.28 18.40 -38.50
N ILE A 273 18.21 17.48 -38.31
CA ILE A 273 19.61 17.84 -38.22
C ILE A 273 20.24 17.66 -39.59
N GLN A 274 20.88 18.72 -40.07
CA GLN A 274 21.53 18.75 -41.37
C GLN A 274 23.02 19.08 -41.25
N TRP A 275 23.81 18.49 -42.14
CA TRP A 275 25.24 18.77 -42.26
C TRP A 275 25.54 19.32 -43.64
N LYS A 276 26.39 20.35 -43.69
CA LYS A 276 26.98 20.85 -44.94
C LYS A 276 28.49 20.79 -44.82
N TYR A 277 29.11 20.21 -45.84
CA TYR A 277 30.55 19.99 -45.82
C TYR A 277 31.22 20.33 -47.15
N GLY A 278 32.45 20.83 -47.07
CA GLY A 278 33.21 21.34 -48.21
C GLY A 278 33.75 20.25 -49.13
N VAL A 279 34.52 19.27 -48.62
CA VAL A 279 35.07 18.08 -49.34
C VAL A 279 35.71 17.07 -48.35
N GLY A 280 35.37 15.75 -48.37
CA GLY A 280 35.91 14.68 -47.47
C GLY A 280 34.88 13.97 -46.53
N ASP A 281 35.33 13.19 -45.53
CA ASP A 281 34.44 12.40 -44.64
C ASP A 281 34.24 13.04 -43.26
N CYS A 282 33.01 13.08 -42.78
CA CYS A 282 32.66 13.48 -41.42
C CYS A 282 32.09 12.28 -40.67
N ASN A 283 32.83 11.74 -39.69
CA ASN A 283 32.41 10.57 -38.92
C ASN A 283 32.06 10.97 -37.49
N GLN A 284 30.83 10.71 -37.07
CA GLN A 284 30.40 10.93 -35.69
C GLN A 284 30.65 9.66 -34.87
N TYR A 285 31.82 9.56 -34.26
CA TYR A 285 32.13 8.44 -33.37
C TYR A 285 31.50 8.65 -31.99
N GLY A 286 30.28 8.15 -31.80
CA GLY A 286 29.85 7.78 -30.45
C GLY A 286 30.73 6.63 -29.98
N SER A 287 31.44 6.78 -28.87
CA SER A 287 32.08 5.62 -28.23
C SER A 287 30.96 4.67 -27.77
N GLU A 288 30.86 3.52 -28.41
CA GLU A 288 30.07 2.36 -27.96
C GLU A 288 28.65 2.71 -27.46
N SER A 289 27.71 2.84 -28.39
CA SER A 289 26.26 2.74 -28.11
C SER A 289 25.64 3.82 -27.19
N LYS A 290 26.29 4.97 -27.01
CA LYS A 290 25.74 6.06 -26.17
C LYS A 290 25.12 7.18 -26.99
N ARG A 291 23.99 7.70 -26.46
CA ARG A 291 23.17 8.78 -27.01
C ARG A 291 24.05 9.95 -27.44
N VAL A 292 24.04 10.23 -28.74
CA VAL A 292 24.90 11.24 -29.35
C VAL A 292 24.22 12.62 -29.37
N PHE A 293 22.90 12.61 -29.23
CA PHE A 293 22.02 13.77 -29.27
C PHE A 293 21.02 13.67 -28.12
N SER A 294 20.96 14.70 -27.30
CA SER A 294 19.95 14.87 -26.26
C SER A 294 19.14 16.13 -26.55
N PHE A 295 17.90 16.13 -26.10
CA PHE A 295 17.08 17.33 -26.12
C PHE A 295 16.21 17.39 -24.87
N MET A 296 15.85 18.61 -24.49
CA MET A 296 15.01 18.88 -23.33
C MET A 296 14.05 20.02 -23.68
N LYS A 297 12.78 19.84 -23.34
CA LYS A 297 11.81 20.94 -23.33
C LYS A 297 11.92 21.69 -22.00
N ILE A 298 12.01 23.01 -22.05
CA ILE A 298 11.99 23.90 -20.89
C ILE A 298 10.65 24.65 -20.92
N GLY A 299 9.67 24.13 -20.18
CA GLY A 299 8.29 24.65 -20.11
C GLY A 299 7.40 24.13 -21.22
#